data_AF-A0A0V1CIE9-F1
#
_entry.id   AF-A0A0V1CIE9-F1
#
_cell.length_a   1.000
_cell.length_b   1.000
_cell.length_c   1.000
_cell.angle_alpha   90.00
_cell.angle_beta   90.00
_cell.angle_gamma   90.00
#
_symmetry.space_group_name_H-M   'P 1'
#
loop_
_entity.id
_entity.type
_entity.pdbx_description
1 polymer ?
#
loop_
_entity_poly.entity_id
_entity_poly.type
_entity_poly.pdbx_seq_one_letter_code
_entity_poly.pdbx_strand_id
1 'polypeptide(L)'
;MSENSSEYKRLKNKPDEEVSTSQGPHQTDPSENKKALDRFSEAQLRDNFAKKKILDYGMQPCVKSDSSSADIPKLTVVFDLDWTLIYSSKEKLLPAQQRLASGKAYTAIRPYCDTLLKNIRQFCTIMVFSFGSESYVNEVRSLIDPNGEYFDEVFSRNSCTKVMNLYGKDLTKTGADLKRTVLIDDRTQSFLFQVAKWCTDYNSTG
;
A
#
# COMPACT_ATOMS: atom_id res chain seq x y z
N MET A 1 1.76 -60.65 29.97
CA MET A 1 2.65 -59.50 29.75
C MET A 1 2.17 -58.82 28.49
N SER A 2 1.38 -57.76 28.68
CA SER A 2 0.54 -57.13 27.65
C SER A 2 0.48 -55.64 27.95
N GLU A 3 1.05 -54.80 27.10
CA GLU A 3 0.87 -53.35 27.07
C GLU A 3 0.92 -52.93 25.59
N ASN A 4 -0.23 -52.79 24.92
CA ASN A 4 -1.20 -51.69 24.86
C ASN A 4 -0.80 -50.50 23.97
N SER A 5 -1.36 -50.56 22.77
CA SER A 5 -1.77 -49.44 21.92
C SER A 5 -2.76 -48.53 22.68
N SER A 6 -2.34 -47.33 23.06
CA SER A 6 -3.23 -46.18 23.34
C SER A 6 -2.45 -44.95 23.79
N GLU A 7 -2.03 -44.07 22.88
CA GLU A 7 -1.63 -42.70 23.26
C GLU A 7 -2.16 -41.63 22.28
N TYR A 8 -3.33 -41.89 21.70
CA TYR A 8 -4.21 -40.85 21.17
C TYR A 8 -5.34 -40.62 22.19
N LYS A 9 -5.36 -39.42 22.80
CA LYS A 9 -6.39 -38.80 23.69
C LYS A 9 -6.12 -38.84 25.21
N ARG A 10 -5.46 -37.78 25.72
CA ARG A 10 -5.79 -36.96 26.92
C ARG A 10 -4.58 -36.04 27.15
N LEU A 11 -4.65 -34.72 26.96
CA LEU A 11 -5.32 -33.77 27.84
C LEU A 11 -5.54 -32.43 27.09
N LYS A 12 -6.79 -31.98 27.01
CA LYS A 12 -7.13 -30.56 26.96
C LYS A 12 -7.55 -30.17 28.38
N ASN A 13 -6.98 -29.08 28.94
CA ASN A 13 -7.69 -27.95 29.59
C ASN A 13 -6.76 -27.07 30.46
N LYS A 14 -6.49 -25.83 29.96
CA LYS A 14 -6.34 -24.50 30.65
C LYS A 14 -5.18 -24.22 31.65
N PRO A 15 -4.87 -22.93 31.97
CA PRO A 15 -5.01 -21.66 31.22
C PRO A 15 -3.68 -20.85 31.12
N ASP A 16 -3.78 -19.71 30.44
CA ASP A 16 -2.74 -18.73 30.09
C ASP A 16 -1.96 -18.14 31.27
N GLU A 17 -0.64 -17.94 31.07
CA GLU A 17 0.20 -17.12 31.94
C GLU A 17 0.67 -15.88 31.16
N GLU A 18 0.13 -14.73 31.53
CA GLU A 18 0.49 -13.40 31.07
C GLU A 18 1.91 -13.04 31.54
N VAL A 19 2.74 -12.48 30.65
CA VAL A 19 3.85 -11.61 31.06
C VAL A 19 3.66 -10.24 30.43
N SER A 20 3.30 -9.32 31.33
CA SER A 20 3.13 -7.89 31.16
C SER A 20 4.47 -7.16 31.10
N THR A 21 4.65 -6.28 30.11
CA THR A 21 5.36 -5.01 30.28
C THR A 21 4.59 -3.91 29.56
N SER A 22 4.33 -2.83 30.30
CA SER A 22 3.43 -1.68 30.08
C SER A 22 4.19 -0.51 29.39
N GLN A 23 3.66 0.56 28.76
CA GLN A 23 2.35 1.23 28.63
C GLN A 23 2.23 2.00 27.26
N GLY A 24 1.03 1.97 26.64
CA GLY A 24 0.39 3.00 25.76
C GLY A 24 0.81 3.17 24.27
N PRO A 25 -0.11 3.51 23.31
CA PRO A 25 -1.47 4.04 23.45
C PRO A 25 -2.60 3.17 22.86
N HIS A 26 -3.80 3.31 23.46
CA HIS A 26 -5.14 2.99 22.95
C HIS A 26 -5.27 1.76 22.02
N GLN A 27 -5.48 0.58 22.62
CA GLN A 27 -6.09 -0.53 21.90
C GLN A 27 -7.48 -0.10 21.42
N THR A 28 -7.75 -0.25 20.13
CA THR A 28 -9.08 0.00 19.54
C THR A 28 -9.58 -1.29 18.91
N ASP A 29 -10.86 -1.56 19.13
CA ASP A 29 -11.53 -2.82 18.81
C ASP A 29 -11.45 -3.12 17.29
N PRO A 30 -10.90 -4.27 16.88
CA PRO A 30 -10.90 -4.72 15.48
C PRO A 30 -12.29 -4.71 14.82
N SER A 31 -13.37 -4.83 15.61
CA SER A 31 -14.76 -4.76 15.13
C SER A 31 -15.14 -3.37 14.59
N GLU A 32 -14.56 -2.30 15.14
CA GLU A 32 -14.84 -0.92 14.72
C GLU A 32 -14.18 -0.60 13.38
N ASN A 33 -12.95 -1.07 13.17
CA ASN A 33 -12.24 -0.90 11.89
C ASN A 33 -12.95 -1.65 10.75
N LYS A 34 -13.46 -2.85 11.03
CA LYS A 34 -14.26 -3.60 10.06
C LYS A 34 -15.57 -2.87 9.71
N LYS A 35 -16.29 -2.38 10.72
CA LYS A 35 -17.51 -1.58 10.51
C LYS A 35 -17.25 -0.28 9.73
N ALA A 36 -16.10 0.35 9.93
CA ALA A 36 -15.73 1.56 9.20
C ALA A 36 -15.40 1.25 7.73
N LEU A 37 -14.70 0.15 7.46
CA LEU A 37 -14.45 -0.36 6.11
C LEU A 37 -15.75 -0.75 5.40
N ASP A 38 -16.64 -1.48 6.08
CA ASP A 38 -17.92 -1.93 5.52
C ASP A 38 -18.79 -0.71 5.15
N ARG A 39 -18.89 0.29 6.04
CA ARG A 39 -19.62 1.55 5.74
C ARG A 39 -19.02 2.31 4.56
N PHE A 40 -17.69 2.30 4.41
CA PHE A 40 -17.03 2.96 3.28
C PHE A 40 -17.30 2.22 1.97
N SER A 41 -17.18 0.89 1.98
CA SER A 41 -17.53 0.06 0.82
C SER A 41 -18.99 0.24 0.40
N GLU A 42 -19.91 0.34 1.36
CA GLU A 42 -21.32 0.66 1.08
C GLU A 42 -21.51 2.06 0.48
N ALA A 43 -20.76 3.06 0.95
CA ALA A 43 -20.79 4.40 0.38
C ALA A 43 -20.30 4.42 -1.08
N GLN A 44 -19.21 3.71 -1.38
CA GLN A 44 -18.69 3.59 -2.75
C GLN A 44 -19.61 2.81 -3.70
N LEU A 45 -20.40 1.86 -3.19
CA LEU A 45 -21.41 1.15 -3.99
C LEU A 45 -22.65 1.98 -4.27
N ARG A 46 -22.97 2.95 -3.41
CA ARG A 46 -24.10 3.89 -3.60
C ARG A 46 -23.77 4.98 -4.62
N ASP A 47 -22.51 5.40 -4.70
CA ASP A 47 -22.02 6.27 -5.76
C ASP A 47 -21.79 5.43 -7.01
N ASN A 48 -22.75 5.44 -7.95
CA ASN A 48 -22.79 4.64 -9.19
C ASN A 48 -21.54 4.80 -10.11
N PHE A 49 -20.37 4.34 -9.70
CA PHE A 49 -19.13 4.34 -10.49
C PHE A 49 -19.09 3.21 -11.52
N ALA A 50 -20.05 2.29 -11.46
CA ALA A 50 -20.21 1.16 -12.37
C ALA A 50 -21.40 1.37 -13.33
N LYS A 51 -21.34 2.40 -14.19
CA LYS A 51 -22.09 2.45 -15.46
C LYS A 51 -21.72 3.68 -16.30
N LYS A 52 -20.62 3.60 -17.07
CA LYS A 52 -20.59 4.20 -18.43
C LYS A 52 -19.46 3.64 -19.32
N LYS A 53 -19.92 2.88 -20.31
CA LYS A 53 -19.46 2.74 -21.71
C LYS A 53 -17.96 2.56 -21.95
N ILE A 54 -17.61 1.35 -22.38
CA ILE A 54 -16.48 1.05 -23.26
C ILE A 54 -16.54 2.06 -24.44
N LEU A 55 -15.64 3.04 -24.44
CA LEU A 55 -15.38 3.86 -25.61
C LEU A 55 -14.22 3.20 -26.35
N ASP A 56 -14.56 2.70 -27.52
CA ASP A 56 -13.68 2.10 -28.50
C ASP A 56 -12.67 3.15 -28.97
N TYR A 57 -11.42 3.07 -28.48
CA TYR A 57 -10.31 3.90 -28.97
C TYR A 57 -9.84 3.33 -30.31
N GLY A 58 -10.60 3.61 -31.36
CA GLY A 58 -10.16 3.45 -32.74
C GLY A 58 -8.96 4.35 -33.01
N MET A 59 -7.87 3.75 -33.50
CA MET A 59 -6.67 4.46 -33.96
C MET A 59 -7.04 5.47 -35.06
N GLN A 60 -6.89 6.77 -34.77
CA GLN A 60 -6.97 7.86 -35.75
C GLN A 60 -5.78 8.81 -35.56
N PRO A 61 -5.27 9.43 -36.64
CA PRO A 61 -3.88 9.84 -36.74
C PRO A 61 -3.58 11.17 -36.03
N CYS A 62 -2.34 11.25 -35.55
CA CYS A 62 -1.66 12.39 -34.95
C CYS A 62 -2.02 13.74 -35.59
N VAL A 63 -2.69 14.60 -34.82
CA VAL A 63 -2.77 16.04 -35.09
C VAL A 63 -1.47 16.65 -34.57
N LYS A 64 -0.68 17.25 -35.46
CA LYS A 64 0.53 17.99 -35.11
C LYS A 64 0.12 19.19 -34.25
N SER A 65 0.46 19.16 -32.96
CA SER A 65 0.32 20.32 -32.08
C SER A 65 1.61 21.13 -32.12
N ASP A 66 1.60 22.19 -32.93
CA ASP A 66 2.52 23.31 -32.77
C ASP A 66 2.09 24.10 -31.53
N SER A 67 2.61 23.71 -30.37
CA SER A 67 2.55 24.52 -29.15
C SER A 67 3.88 24.39 -28.44
N SER A 68 4.58 25.51 -28.29
CA SER A 68 5.81 25.65 -27.52
C SER A 68 5.76 24.82 -26.24
N SER A 69 6.70 23.89 -26.08
CA SER A 69 6.83 22.98 -24.94
C SER A 69 7.17 23.73 -23.65
N ALA A 70 6.22 24.47 -23.10
CA ALA A 70 6.26 24.75 -21.68
C ALA A 70 6.25 23.39 -20.97
N ASP A 71 7.36 23.06 -20.29
CA ASP A 71 7.65 21.76 -19.69
C ASP A 71 6.46 21.23 -18.90
N ILE A 72 5.70 20.31 -19.49
CA ILE A 72 4.64 19.62 -18.77
C ILE A 72 5.34 18.83 -17.64
N PRO A 73 5.00 19.06 -16.36
CA PRO A 73 5.64 18.36 -15.26
C PRO A 73 5.52 16.85 -15.43
N LYS A 74 6.59 16.12 -15.08
CA LYS A 74 6.56 14.64 -15.07
C LYS A 74 5.37 14.14 -14.25
N LEU A 75 4.82 13.01 -14.65
CA LEU A 75 3.85 12.30 -13.83
C LEU A 75 4.52 11.88 -12.52
N THR A 76 3.79 11.82 -11.41
CA THR A 76 4.25 11.18 -10.18
C THR A 76 3.54 9.85 -10.00
N VAL A 77 4.30 8.77 -9.81
CA VAL A 77 3.77 7.45 -9.48
C VAL A 77 4.19 7.10 -8.07
N VAL A 78 3.21 6.90 -7.19
CA VAL A 78 3.42 6.52 -5.79
C VAL A 78 3.07 5.04 -5.66
N PHE A 79 4.04 4.22 -5.29
CA PHE A 79 3.85 2.78 -5.06
C PHE A 79 3.70 2.46 -3.58
N ASP A 80 2.78 1.56 -3.24
CA ASP A 80 2.89 0.76 -2.03
C ASP A 80 3.97 -0.33 -2.16
N LEU A 81 4.33 -0.96 -1.04
CA LEU A 81 5.32 -2.04 -0.99
C LEU A 81 4.66 -3.42 -0.90
N ASP A 82 4.08 -3.75 0.26
CA ASP A 82 3.57 -5.09 0.57
C ASP A 82 2.40 -5.46 -0.36
N TRP A 83 2.45 -6.64 -0.98
CA TRP A 83 1.48 -7.10 -1.99
C TRP A 83 1.43 -6.25 -3.28
N THR A 84 2.25 -5.21 -3.38
CA THR A 84 2.35 -4.33 -4.55
C THR A 84 3.67 -4.56 -5.30
N LEU A 85 4.80 -4.17 -4.73
CA LEU A 85 6.15 -4.37 -5.29
C LEU A 85 6.88 -5.58 -4.69
N ILE A 86 6.47 -6.02 -3.50
CA ILE A 86 7.09 -7.12 -2.76
C ILE A 86 6.05 -8.02 -2.09
N TYR A 87 6.51 -9.17 -1.61
CA TYR A 87 5.78 -10.02 -0.68
C TYR A 87 6.65 -10.36 0.53
N SER A 88 6.12 -10.12 1.73
CA SER A 88 6.79 -10.35 3.01
C SER A 88 6.00 -11.29 3.93
N SER A 89 6.71 -12.19 4.61
CA SER A 89 6.14 -13.11 5.61
C SER A 89 7.10 -13.32 6.78
N LYS A 90 6.57 -13.79 7.92
CA LYS A 90 7.39 -14.07 9.12
C LYS A 90 8.32 -15.27 8.93
N GLU A 91 7.84 -16.26 8.19
CA GLU A 91 8.58 -17.48 7.83
C GLU A 91 8.90 -17.47 6.35
N LYS A 92 9.89 -18.26 5.93
CA LYS A 92 10.25 -18.41 4.52
C LYS A 92 9.24 -19.33 3.84
N LEU A 93 8.39 -18.77 2.99
CA LEU A 93 7.34 -19.47 2.26
C LEU A 93 7.71 -19.73 0.79
N LEU A 94 8.54 -18.85 0.20
CA LEU A 94 8.93 -18.93 -1.21
C LEU A 94 10.46 -19.03 -1.34
N PRO A 95 10.98 -19.76 -2.35
CA PRO A 95 12.41 -19.87 -2.59
C PRO A 95 13.11 -18.51 -2.76
N ALA A 96 12.46 -17.59 -3.49
CA ALA A 96 12.96 -16.26 -3.80
C ALA A 96 12.96 -15.29 -2.60
N GLN A 97 12.40 -15.67 -1.45
CA GLN A 97 12.44 -14.82 -0.27
C GLN A 97 13.82 -14.87 0.39
N GLN A 98 14.32 -13.69 0.74
CA GLN A 98 15.51 -13.48 1.55
C GLN A 98 15.14 -12.86 2.88
N ARG A 99 15.91 -13.17 3.92
CA ARG A 99 15.67 -12.61 5.25
C ARG A 99 16.14 -11.15 5.26
N LEU A 100 15.27 -10.25 5.72
CA LEU A 100 15.65 -8.86 5.96
C LEU A 100 16.75 -8.77 7.04
N ALA A 101 17.55 -7.72 7.00
CA ALA A 101 18.71 -7.53 7.87
C ALA A 101 18.30 -7.48 9.35
N SER A 102 17.13 -6.90 9.66
CA SER A 102 16.57 -6.90 11.01
C SER A 102 16.15 -8.29 11.51
N GLY A 103 16.09 -9.30 10.64
CA GLY A 103 15.67 -10.66 10.97
C GLY A 103 14.16 -10.84 11.17
N LYS A 104 13.36 -9.77 10.99
CA LYS A 104 11.92 -9.75 11.31
C LYS A 104 11.02 -10.38 10.25
N ALA A 105 11.48 -10.46 9.00
CA ALA A 105 10.70 -10.95 7.88
C ALA A 105 11.57 -11.59 6.79
N TYR A 106 10.93 -12.43 5.99
CA TYR A 106 11.41 -12.95 4.72
C TYR A 106 10.67 -12.24 3.59
N THR A 107 11.41 -11.64 2.65
CA THR A 107 10.86 -10.76 1.63
C THR A 107 11.33 -11.18 0.25
N ALA A 108 10.41 -11.21 -0.71
CA ALA A 108 10.69 -11.42 -2.13
C ALA A 108 10.23 -10.21 -2.93
N ILE A 109 11.03 -9.82 -3.92
CA ILE A 109 10.66 -8.80 -4.91
C ILE A 109 9.68 -9.42 -5.90
N ARG A 110 8.61 -8.69 -6.25
CA ARG A 110 7.63 -9.12 -7.25
C ARG A 110 8.32 -9.28 -8.61
N PRO A 111 8.04 -10.36 -9.37
CA PRO A 111 8.58 -10.52 -10.72
C PRO A 111 8.35 -9.27 -11.57
N TYR A 112 9.38 -8.91 -12.37
CA TYR A 112 9.39 -7.72 -13.23
C TYR A 112 9.38 -6.35 -12.53
N CYS A 113 9.56 -6.28 -11.20
CA CYS A 113 9.65 -5.01 -10.48
C CYS A 113 10.77 -4.11 -11.02
N ASP A 114 11.99 -4.64 -11.19
CA ASP A 114 13.12 -3.89 -11.76
C ASP A 114 12.83 -3.38 -13.18
N THR A 115 12.29 -4.24 -14.04
CA THR A 115 11.91 -3.88 -15.41
C THR A 115 10.84 -2.79 -15.44
N LEU A 116 9.83 -2.88 -14.58
CA LEU A 116 8.80 -1.86 -14.43
C LEU A 116 9.42 -0.52 -14.05
N LEU A 117 10.22 -0.48 -12.98
CA LEU A 117 10.82 0.75 -12.47
C LEU A 117 11.75 1.40 -13.49
N LYS A 118 12.64 0.62 -14.14
CA LYS A 118 13.51 1.10 -15.22
C LYS A 118 12.72 1.71 -16.37
N ASN A 119 11.66 1.05 -16.82
CA ASN A 119 10.89 1.50 -17.98
C ASN A 119 10.14 2.81 -17.73
N ILE A 120 9.60 3.00 -16.53
CA ILE A 120 8.81 4.20 -16.21
C ILE A 120 9.68 5.38 -15.76
N ARG A 121 10.91 5.13 -15.30
CA ARG A 121 11.79 6.13 -14.66
C ARG A 121 12.00 7.40 -15.50
N GLN A 122 12.14 7.27 -16.81
CA GLN A 122 12.35 8.45 -17.68
C GLN A 122 11.10 9.36 -17.77
N PHE A 123 9.91 8.80 -17.58
CA PHE A 123 8.63 9.49 -17.77
C PHE A 123 8.03 10.05 -16.48
N CYS A 124 8.44 9.54 -15.32
CA CYS A 124 7.82 9.90 -14.05
C CYS A 124 8.82 10.06 -12.89
N THR A 125 8.39 10.83 -11.90
CA THR A 125 8.93 10.79 -10.54
C THR A 125 8.34 9.56 -9.85
N ILE A 126 9.17 8.74 -9.23
CA ILE A 126 8.76 7.50 -8.58
C ILE A 126 8.92 7.67 -7.08
N MET A 127 7.84 7.48 -6.34
CA MET A 127 7.83 7.56 -4.88
C MET A 127 7.32 6.25 -4.28
N VAL A 128 7.71 5.99 -3.03
CA VAL A 128 7.14 4.93 -2.21
C VAL A 128 6.32 5.56 -1.10
N PHE A 129 5.13 5.05 -0.84
CA PHE A 129 4.37 5.38 0.37
C PHE A 129 3.84 4.08 0.95
N SER A 130 4.31 3.67 2.13
CA SER A 130 3.94 2.40 2.76
C SER A 130 3.41 2.58 4.18
N PHE A 131 2.54 1.66 4.62
CA PHE A 131 2.15 1.52 6.03
C PHE A 131 3.20 0.78 6.87
N GLY A 132 4.32 0.35 6.30
CA GLY A 132 5.44 -0.25 7.02
C GLY A 132 6.13 0.73 7.98
N SER A 133 6.78 0.22 9.02
CA SER A 133 7.64 1.06 9.85
C SER A 133 8.82 1.60 9.03
N GLU A 134 9.35 2.76 9.40
CA GLU A 134 10.48 3.38 8.70
C GLU A 134 11.67 2.43 8.53
N SER A 135 12.06 1.70 9.57
CA SER A 135 13.13 0.70 9.50
C SER A 135 12.87 -0.37 8.44
N TYR A 136 11.64 -0.89 8.38
CA TYR A 136 11.24 -1.93 7.43
C TYR A 136 11.24 -1.39 6.00
N VAL A 137 10.64 -0.21 5.80
CA VAL A 137 10.57 0.46 4.51
C VAL A 137 11.96 0.74 3.96
N ASN A 138 12.90 1.17 4.81
CA ASN A 138 14.29 1.40 4.41
C ASN A 138 15.01 0.10 4.01
N GLU A 139 14.81 -1.00 4.76
CA GLU A 139 15.37 -2.31 4.37
C GLU A 139 14.81 -2.81 3.03
N VAL A 140 13.50 -2.66 2.81
CA VAL A 140 12.86 -3.03 1.54
C VAL A 140 13.30 -2.12 0.40
N ARG A 141 13.47 -0.82 0.65
CA ARG A 141 14.03 0.13 -0.32
C ARG A 141 15.42 -0.32 -0.74
N SER A 142 16.32 -0.58 0.19
CA SER A 142 17.69 -1.05 -0.12
C SER A 142 17.70 -2.40 -0.85
N LEU A 143 16.67 -3.21 -0.65
CA LEU A 143 16.50 -4.45 -1.39
C LEU A 143 16.10 -4.22 -2.85
N ILE A 144 15.17 -3.31 -3.13
CA ILE A 144 14.67 -3.04 -4.49
C ILE A 144 15.60 -2.10 -5.27
N ASP A 145 16.11 -1.08 -4.60
CA ASP A 145 16.85 0.04 -5.17
C ASP A 145 18.16 0.28 -4.41
N PRO A 146 19.12 -0.67 -4.47
CA PRO A 146 20.36 -0.59 -3.69
C PRO A 146 21.26 0.59 -4.07
N ASN A 147 21.14 1.08 -5.31
CA ASN A 147 21.93 2.20 -5.83
C ASN A 147 21.20 3.55 -5.74
N GLY A 148 19.91 3.57 -5.37
CA GLY A 148 19.12 4.79 -5.33
C GLY A 148 18.79 5.38 -6.71
N GLU A 149 18.59 4.52 -7.70
CA GLU A 149 18.34 4.89 -9.10
C GLU A 149 16.85 5.13 -9.40
N TYR A 150 15.95 4.53 -8.60
CA TYR A 150 14.51 4.53 -8.87
C TYR A 150 13.74 5.52 -8.01
N PHE A 151 13.85 5.39 -6.69
CA PHE A 151 12.93 6.07 -5.78
C PHE A 151 13.45 7.47 -5.44
N ASP A 152 12.70 8.47 -5.89
CA ASP A 152 12.97 9.88 -5.62
C ASP A 152 12.63 10.22 -4.15
N GLU A 153 11.53 9.70 -3.62
CA GLU A 153 11.09 9.91 -2.22
C GLU A 153 10.47 8.65 -1.62
N VAL A 154 10.60 8.49 -0.29
CA VAL A 154 10.12 7.31 0.44
C VAL A 154 9.41 7.71 1.73
N PHE A 155 8.12 7.41 1.80
CA PHE A 155 7.25 7.68 2.93
C PHE A 155 6.89 6.37 3.66
N SER A 156 6.99 6.39 4.98
CA SER A 156 6.67 5.26 5.85
C SER A 156 5.38 5.52 6.66
N ARG A 157 5.06 4.62 7.59
CA ARG A 157 3.92 4.80 8.51
C ARG A 157 3.93 6.14 9.25
N ASN A 158 5.11 6.70 9.52
CA ASN A 158 5.24 7.99 10.19
C ASN A 158 4.61 9.13 9.38
N SER A 159 4.53 8.98 8.06
CA SER A 159 3.92 9.96 7.14
C SER A 159 2.41 9.76 6.97
N CYS A 160 1.87 8.58 7.33
CA CYS A 160 0.44 8.31 7.21
C CYS A 160 -0.41 9.28 8.04
N THR A 161 -1.63 9.54 7.59
CA THR A 161 -2.60 10.33 8.34
C THR A 161 -3.61 9.40 8.98
N LYS A 162 -3.89 9.61 10.28
CA LYS A 162 -4.91 8.87 11.01
C LYS A 162 -6.22 9.67 11.00
N VAL A 163 -7.28 9.11 10.41
CA VAL A 163 -8.63 9.68 10.45
C VAL A 163 -9.59 8.60 10.92
N MET A 164 -10.39 8.90 11.95
CA MET A 164 -11.36 7.95 12.53
C MET A 164 -10.75 6.56 12.81
N ASN A 165 -9.53 6.54 13.36
CA ASN A 165 -8.72 5.34 13.64
C ASN A 165 -8.17 4.55 12.45
N LEU A 166 -8.49 4.93 11.23
CA LEU A 166 -7.89 4.35 10.02
C LEU A 166 -6.66 5.15 9.60
N TYR A 167 -5.58 4.44 9.27
CA TYR A 167 -4.43 5.03 8.62
C TYR A 167 -4.69 5.09 7.11
N GLY A 168 -4.49 6.26 6.51
CA GLY A 168 -4.53 6.44 5.07
C GLY A 168 -3.34 7.24 4.55
N LYS A 169 -3.16 7.19 3.23
CA LYS A 169 -2.07 7.83 2.52
C LYS A 169 -2.55 9.16 1.97
N ASP A 170 -2.32 10.23 2.72
CA ASP A 170 -2.63 11.58 2.26
C ASP A 170 -1.53 12.07 1.32
N LEU A 171 -1.76 12.01 -0.01
CA LEU A 171 -0.72 12.36 -0.98
C LEU A 171 -0.43 13.86 -0.99
N THR A 172 -1.22 14.73 -0.34
CA THR A 172 -0.82 16.15 -0.20
C THR A 172 0.48 16.29 0.59
N LYS A 173 0.84 15.29 1.41
CA LYS A 173 2.09 15.27 2.18
C LYS A 173 3.32 14.96 1.32
N THR A 174 3.16 14.50 0.09
CA THR A 174 4.30 14.20 -0.80
C THR A 174 4.83 15.44 -1.51
N GLY A 175 4.09 16.56 -1.49
CA GLY A 175 4.41 17.76 -2.25
C GLY A 175 4.23 17.62 -3.77
N ALA A 176 3.73 16.48 -4.26
CA ALA A 176 3.47 16.27 -5.68
C ALA A 176 2.19 16.98 -6.15
N ASP A 177 2.15 17.33 -7.44
CA ASP A 177 0.91 17.79 -8.08
C ASP A 177 -0.11 16.65 -8.15
N LEU A 178 -1.17 16.73 -7.33
CA LEU A 178 -2.20 15.70 -7.26
C LEU A 178 -2.94 15.48 -8.59
N LYS A 179 -3.04 16.49 -9.46
CA LYS A 179 -3.66 16.34 -10.79
C LYS A 179 -2.83 15.44 -11.71
N ARG A 180 -1.56 15.24 -11.38
CA ARG A 180 -0.58 14.44 -12.14
C ARG A 180 0.05 13.35 -11.28
N THR A 181 -0.67 12.88 -10.26
CA THR A 181 -0.19 11.82 -9.35
C THR A 181 -1.09 10.61 -9.41
N VAL A 182 -0.49 9.41 -9.50
CA VAL A 182 -1.18 8.12 -9.43
C VAL A 182 -0.64 7.33 -8.23
N LEU A 183 -1.54 6.79 -7.41
CA LEU A 183 -1.21 5.84 -6.34
C LEU A 183 -1.52 4.41 -6.83
N ILE A 184 -0.56 3.50 -6.67
CA ILE A 184 -0.70 2.07 -6.95
C ILE A 184 -0.56 1.33 -5.62
N ASP A 185 -1.65 0.70 -5.20
CA ASP A 185 -1.80 0.09 -3.88
C ASP A 185 -2.82 -1.05 -3.96
N ASP A 186 -2.63 -2.12 -3.19
CA ASP A 186 -3.53 -3.27 -3.12
C ASP A 186 -4.76 -3.02 -2.23
N ARG A 187 -4.74 -1.98 -1.37
CA ARG A 187 -5.78 -1.73 -0.36
C ARG A 187 -6.66 -0.54 -0.71
N THR A 188 -7.98 -0.76 -0.68
CA THR A 188 -8.99 0.31 -0.85
C THR A 188 -8.82 1.44 0.18
N GLN A 189 -8.42 1.12 1.42
CA GLN A 189 -8.24 2.12 2.48
C GLN A 189 -7.19 3.20 2.15
N SER A 190 -6.25 2.88 1.25
CA SER A 190 -5.15 3.78 0.92
C SER A 190 -5.63 5.01 0.15
N PHE A 191 -6.73 4.89 -0.58
CA PHE A 191 -7.30 5.94 -1.44
C PHE A 191 -8.27 6.89 -0.72
N LEU A 192 -8.63 6.59 0.55
CA LEU A 192 -9.68 7.29 1.31
C LEU A 192 -9.51 8.80 1.34
N PHE A 193 -8.28 9.28 1.52
CA PHE A 193 -8.00 10.71 1.67
C PHE A 193 -8.25 11.50 0.39
N GLN A 194 -8.03 10.89 -0.77
CA GLN A 194 -8.27 11.59 -2.02
C GLN A 194 -9.76 11.63 -2.31
N VAL A 195 -10.47 10.51 -2.23
CA VAL A 195 -11.92 10.48 -2.45
C VAL A 195 -12.65 11.48 -1.55
N ALA A 196 -12.31 11.53 -0.25
CA ALA A 196 -12.94 12.46 0.68
C ALA A 196 -12.68 13.95 0.35
N LYS A 197 -11.47 14.30 -0.10
CA LYS A 197 -11.14 15.67 -0.52
C LYS A 197 -11.87 16.05 -1.80
N TRP A 198 -11.88 15.18 -2.81
CA TRP A 198 -12.65 15.38 -4.04
C TRP A 198 -14.13 15.65 -3.77
N CYS A 199 -14.76 14.91 -2.85
CA CYS A 199 -16.16 15.14 -2.46
C CYS A 199 -16.37 16.45 -1.69
N THR A 200 -15.40 16.88 -0.87
CA THR A 200 -15.53 18.11 -0.09
C THR A 200 -15.42 19.35 -0.98
N ASP A 201 -14.47 19.35 -1.93
CA ASP A 201 -14.26 20.45 -2.88
C ASP A 201 -15.43 20.59 -3.88
N TYR A 202 -16.10 19.49 -4.22
CA TYR A 202 -17.30 19.51 -5.06
C TYR A 202 -18.49 20.17 -4.35
N ASN A 203 -18.63 19.97 -3.03
CA ASN A 203 -19.75 20.51 -2.26
C ASN A 203 -19.55 21.97 -1.81
N SER A 204 -18.33 22.50 -1.92
CA SER A 204 -18.02 23.90 -1.59
C SER A 204 -18.01 24.83 -2.81
N THR A 205 -18.24 24.28 -4.01
CA THR A 205 -18.39 25.03 -5.27
C THR A 205 -19.84 25.09 -5.77
N GLY A 206 -20.81 24.65 -4.96
CA GLY A 206 -22.26 24.71 -5.22
C GLY A 206 -22.97 25.84 -4.50
#